data_AF-A0A1H6SIX7-F1
#
_entry.id   AF-A0A1H6SIX7-F1
#
_cell.length_a   1.000
_cell.length_b   1.000
_cell.length_c   1.000
_cell.angle_alpha   90.00
_cell.angle_beta   90.00
_cell.angle_gamma   90.00
#
_symmetry.space_group_name_H-M   'P 1'
#
loop_
_entity.id
_entity.type
_entity.pdbx_description
1 polymer ?
#
loop_
_entity_poly.entity_id
_entity_poly.type
_entity_poly.pdbx_seq_one_letter_code
_entity_poly.pdbx_strand_id
1 'polypeptide(L)'
;MAITFDDRALLAALTRLEQACDDLGGVADQVEGEALGHAILGARRSVYDTAASPNYQRTGDYLRGFQARARATKNAATVTVWNDVSYAPYIEYGVGPNEMTPQQILAQARANPMQPLYFGRSGLKHTVAGPAVYPATVFALWRMQTLFAGKVREAMR
;
A
#
# COMPACT_ATOMS: atom_id res chain seq x y z
N MET A 1 47.72 -10.07 -6.12
CA MET A 1 47.29 -8.99 -5.19
C MET A 1 46.31 -9.62 -4.22
N ALA A 2 46.68 -9.79 -2.95
CA ALA A 2 45.78 -10.37 -1.95
C ALA A 2 44.87 -9.26 -1.41
N ILE A 3 43.56 -9.47 -1.43
CA ILE A 3 42.62 -8.58 -0.75
C ILE A 3 42.71 -8.91 0.74
N THR A 4 43.11 -7.95 1.55
CA THR A 4 43.13 -8.08 3.01
C THR A 4 41.81 -7.52 3.55
N PHE A 5 41.00 -8.36 4.17
CA PHE A 5 39.77 -7.92 4.82
C PHE A 5 40.05 -7.56 6.28
N ASP A 6 39.38 -6.53 6.79
CA ASP A 6 39.28 -6.29 8.22
C ASP A 6 38.11 -7.11 8.77
N ASP A 7 38.42 -8.27 9.33
CA ASP A 7 37.44 -9.21 9.88
C ASP A 7 36.54 -8.58 10.95
N ARG A 8 37.06 -7.61 11.72
CA ARG A 8 36.28 -6.92 12.76
C ARG A 8 35.25 -5.99 12.15
N ALA A 9 35.67 -5.23 11.14
CA ALA A 9 34.77 -4.35 10.40
C ALA A 9 33.67 -5.15 9.69
N LEU A 10 34.03 -6.30 9.09
CA LEU A 10 33.09 -7.19 8.42
C LEU A 10 32.07 -7.77 9.41
N LEU A 11 32.51 -8.28 10.56
CA LEU A 11 31.62 -8.84 11.58
C LEU A 11 30.66 -7.76 12.12
N ALA A 12 31.16 -6.56 12.38
CA ALA A 12 30.31 -5.44 12.84
C ALA A 12 29.23 -5.09 11.80
N ALA A 13 29.56 -5.07 10.51
CA ALA A 13 28.60 -4.84 9.44
C ALA A 13 27.53 -5.93 9.35
N LEU A 14 27.93 -7.21 9.49
CA LEU A 14 27.00 -8.35 9.51
C LEU A 14 26.04 -8.27 10.71
N THR A 15 26.53 -7.94 11.91
CA THR A 15 25.69 -7.78 13.10
C THR A 15 24.65 -6.67 12.90
N ARG A 16 25.03 -5.55 12.28
CA ARG A 16 24.07 -4.47 11.98
C ARG A 16 23.03 -4.87 10.92
N LEU A 17 23.41 -5.69 9.95
CA LEU A 17 22.44 -6.24 8.97
C LEU A 17 21.47 -7.20 9.64
N GLU A 18 21.94 -8.05 10.54
CA GLU A 18 21.06 -8.94 11.31
C GLU A 18 20.06 -8.14 12.15
N GLN A 19 20.50 -7.07 12.80
CA GLN A 19 19.62 -6.15 13.52
C GLN A 19 18.58 -5.48 12.60
N ALA A 20 18.98 -5.07 11.39
CA ALA A 20 18.04 -4.53 10.41
C ALA A 20 16.95 -5.55 10.00
N CYS A 21 17.29 -6.84 9.92
CA CYS A 21 16.34 -7.91 9.68
C CYS A 21 15.42 -8.16 10.88
N ASP A 22 15.93 -8.07 12.10
CA ASP A 22 15.13 -8.17 13.33
C ASP A 22 14.09 -7.05 13.43
N ASP A 23 14.39 -5.88 12.87
CA ASP A 23 13.49 -4.73 12.80
C ASP A 23 12.37 -4.84 11.75
N LEU A 24 12.33 -5.91 10.94
CA LEU A 24 11.27 -6.09 9.92
C LEU A 24 9.86 -6.08 10.53
N GLY A 25 9.71 -6.53 11.78
CA GLY A 25 8.45 -6.44 12.52
C GLY A 25 7.96 -5.00 12.66
N GLY A 26 8.82 -4.11 13.16
CA GLY A 26 8.47 -2.69 13.30
C GLY A 26 8.19 -2.00 11.97
N VAL A 27 8.90 -2.40 10.89
CA VAL A 27 8.60 -1.91 9.53
C VAL A 27 7.19 -2.34 9.09
N ALA A 28 6.84 -3.61 9.30
CA ALA A 28 5.54 -4.13 8.89
C ALA A 28 4.40 -3.46 9.67
N ASP A 29 4.54 -3.31 11.00
CA ASP A 29 3.56 -2.68 11.87
C ASP A 29 3.33 -1.20 11.50
N GLN A 30 4.41 -0.48 11.21
CA GLN A 30 4.29 0.89 10.72
C GLN A 30 3.54 0.95 9.38
N VAL A 31 3.88 0.08 8.45
CA VAL A 31 3.27 0.07 7.11
C VAL A 31 1.81 -0.35 7.18
N GLU A 32 1.40 -1.22 8.10
CA GLU A 32 -0.01 -1.60 8.30
C GLU A 32 -0.89 -0.37 8.50
N GLY A 33 -0.54 0.49 9.47
CA GLY A 33 -1.30 1.71 9.77
C GLY A 33 -1.27 2.71 8.61
N GLU A 34 -0.11 2.90 7.98
CA GLU A 34 0.02 3.80 6.84
C GLU A 34 -0.79 3.30 5.62
N ALA A 35 -0.80 2.00 5.36
CA ALA A 35 -1.54 1.38 4.26
C ALA A 35 -3.07 1.45 4.47
N LEU A 36 -3.53 1.23 5.70
CA LEU A 36 -4.94 1.44 6.06
C LEU A 36 -5.34 2.91 5.82
N GLY A 37 -4.52 3.85 6.28
CA GLY A 37 -4.71 5.28 6.02
C GLY A 37 -4.78 5.60 4.52
N HIS A 38 -3.92 4.99 3.72
CA HIS A 38 -3.90 5.17 2.26
C HIS A 38 -5.19 4.66 1.60
N ALA A 39 -5.68 3.49 2.00
CA ALA A 39 -6.97 2.96 1.53
C ALA A 39 -8.14 3.90 1.87
N ILE A 40 -8.18 4.40 3.11
CA ILE A 40 -9.20 5.36 3.57
C ILE A 40 -9.16 6.65 2.75
N LEU A 41 -7.96 7.20 2.50
CA LEU A 41 -7.78 8.41 1.69
C LEU A 41 -8.22 8.18 0.23
N GLY A 42 -7.87 7.03 -0.34
CA GLY A 42 -8.33 6.63 -1.68
C GLY A 42 -9.84 6.56 -1.77
N ALA A 43 -10.49 5.87 -0.83
CA ALA A 43 -11.94 5.77 -0.78
C ALA A 43 -12.62 7.13 -0.59
N ARG A 44 -12.08 8.01 0.25
CA ARG A 44 -12.60 9.38 0.39
C ARG A 44 -12.58 10.12 -0.94
N ARG A 45 -11.41 10.20 -1.60
CA ARG A 45 -11.27 10.92 -2.88
C ARG A 45 -12.11 10.33 -4.00
N SER A 46 -12.24 9.01 -4.03
CA SER A 46 -12.92 8.28 -5.10
C SER A 46 -14.43 8.18 -4.92
N VAL A 47 -14.91 8.12 -3.67
CA VAL A 47 -16.33 7.84 -3.36
C VAL A 47 -16.98 8.97 -2.60
N TYR A 48 -16.42 9.38 -1.46
CA TYR A 48 -17.13 10.22 -0.49
C TYR A 48 -16.99 11.72 -0.71
N ASP A 49 -15.90 12.16 -1.33
CA ASP A 49 -15.62 13.57 -1.63
C ASP A 49 -16.13 13.96 -3.03
N THR A 50 -16.68 13.00 -3.79
CA THR A 50 -17.35 13.29 -5.06
C THR A 50 -18.78 13.82 -4.79
N ALA A 51 -19.48 14.45 -5.73
CA ALA A 51 -20.90 14.79 -5.48
C ALA A 51 -21.79 13.54 -5.47
N ALA A 52 -22.81 13.57 -4.62
CA ALA A 52 -23.74 12.47 -4.43
C ALA A 52 -24.45 12.12 -5.73
N SER A 53 -24.61 10.83 -5.97
CA SER A 53 -25.47 10.32 -7.03
C SER A 53 -26.86 10.07 -6.45
N PRO A 54 -27.95 10.42 -7.16
CA PRO A 54 -29.30 10.04 -6.74
C PRO A 54 -29.51 8.53 -6.69
N ASN A 55 -28.65 7.75 -7.36
CA ASN A 55 -28.77 6.30 -7.45
C ASN A 55 -27.99 5.53 -6.36
N TYR A 56 -27.17 6.21 -5.56
CA TYR A 56 -26.29 5.56 -4.59
C TYR A 56 -26.26 6.30 -3.24
N GLN A 57 -26.75 5.64 -2.19
CA GLN A 57 -26.67 6.14 -0.82
C GLN A 57 -25.28 5.90 -0.24
N ARG A 58 -24.66 6.95 0.32
CA ARG A 58 -23.37 6.85 1.02
C ARG A 58 -23.59 6.53 2.49
N THR A 59 -23.60 5.25 2.83
CA THR A 59 -23.77 4.79 4.22
C THR A 59 -22.50 4.93 5.07
N GLY A 60 -21.33 5.07 4.42
CA GLY A 60 -20.03 5.05 5.09
C GLY A 60 -19.51 3.64 5.37
N ASP A 61 -20.26 2.58 5.05
CA ASP A 61 -19.86 1.20 5.34
C ASP A 61 -18.56 0.83 4.65
N TYR A 62 -18.40 1.23 3.39
CA TYR A 62 -17.17 0.99 2.66
C TYR A 62 -15.93 1.66 3.31
N LEU A 63 -16.07 2.81 3.98
CA LEU A 63 -14.95 3.39 4.76
C LEU A 63 -14.66 2.58 6.02
N ARG A 64 -15.70 2.10 6.71
CA ARG A 64 -15.57 1.34 7.95
C ARG A 64 -15.10 -0.10 7.73
N GLY A 65 -15.31 -0.63 6.54
CA GLY A 65 -14.96 -2.01 6.21
C GLY A 65 -13.50 -2.22 5.85
N PHE A 66 -12.68 -1.16 5.73
CA PHE A 66 -11.25 -1.34 5.45
C PHE A 66 -10.52 -1.94 6.64
N GLN A 67 -9.66 -2.89 6.32
CA GLN A 67 -8.78 -3.57 7.26
C GLN A 67 -7.38 -3.64 6.68
N ALA A 68 -6.40 -3.65 7.56
CA ALA A 68 -5.03 -3.99 7.23
C ALA A 68 -4.46 -4.94 8.30
N ARG A 69 -3.47 -5.74 7.92
CA ARG A 69 -2.76 -6.63 8.84
C ARG A 69 -1.33 -6.86 8.40
N ALA A 70 -0.40 -6.63 9.32
CA ALA A 70 0.99 -7.01 9.18
C ALA A 70 1.26 -8.40 9.74
N ARG A 71 2.25 -9.06 9.15
CA ARG A 71 2.95 -10.22 9.68
C ARG A 71 4.42 -10.11 9.32
N ALA A 72 5.30 -10.44 10.24
CA ALA A 72 6.73 -10.44 9.98
C ALA A 72 7.43 -11.64 10.62
N THR A 73 8.54 -11.99 10.01
CA THR A 73 9.58 -12.92 10.48
C THR A 73 10.92 -12.23 10.24
N LYS A 74 12.02 -12.83 10.71
CA LYS A 74 13.37 -12.31 10.45
C LYS A 74 13.71 -12.15 8.96
N ASN A 75 13.03 -12.88 8.07
CA ASN A 75 13.39 -12.94 6.64
C ASN A 75 12.30 -12.41 5.71
N ALA A 76 11.12 -12.11 6.24
CA ALA A 76 9.97 -11.74 5.42
C ALA A 76 8.98 -10.90 6.22
N ALA A 77 8.45 -9.87 5.57
CA ALA A 77 7.32 -9.08 6.04
C ALA A 77 6.19 -9.14 5.02
N THR A 78 4.95 -9.10 5.49
CA THR A 78 3.75 -9.07 4.66
C THR A 78 2.76 -8.11 5.28
N VAL A 79 2.18 -7.25 4.44
CA VAL A 79 1.04 -6.40 4.81
C VAL A 79 -0.10 -6.74 3.86
N THR A 80 -1.24 -7.12 4.41
CA THR A 80 -2.46 -7.39 3.66
C THR A 80 -3.45 -6.26 3.90
N VAL A 81 -4.08 -5.74 2.85
CA VAL A 81 -5.13 -4.72 2.92
C VAL A 81 -6.38 -5.30 2.26
N TRP A 82 -7.55 -5.15 2.88
CA TRP A 82 -8.80 -5.64 2.32
C TRP A 82 -10.00 -4.79 2.78
N ASN A 83 -11.19 -5.11 2.27
CA ASN A 83 -12.45 -4.52 2.69
C ASN A 83 -13.49 -5.61 2.89
N ASP A 84 -14.16 -5.64 4.05
CA ASP A 84 -15.13 -6.70 4.41
C ASP A 84 -16.53 -6.45 3.86
N VAL A 85 -16.78 -5.31 3.20
CA VAL A 85 -18.09 -4.98 2.66
C VAL A 85 -18.35 -5.75 1.37
N SER A 86 -19.48 -6.45 1.31
CA SER A 86 -19.85 -7.33 0.19
C SER A 86 -19.86 -6.64 -1.18
N TYR A 87 -20.18 -5.34 -1.21
CA TYR A 87 -20.21 -4.56 -2.44
C TYR A 87 -18.88 -3.89 -2.80
N ALA A 88 -17.82 -4.06 -1.99
CA ALA A 88 -16.51 -3.47 -2.25
C ALA A 88 -15.94 -3.81 -3.65
N PRO A 89 -16.07 -5.05 -4.19
CA PRO A 89 -15.59 -5.35 -5.53
C PRO A 89 -16.19 -4.46 -6.63
N TYR A 90 -17.46 -4.08 -6.53
CA TYR A 90 -18.11 -3.22 -7.52
C TYR A 90 -17.55 -1.78 -7.52
N ILE A 91 -17.01 -1.35 -6.37
CA ILE A 91 -16.33 -0.06 -6.23
C ILE A 91 -14.90 -0.18 -6.75
N GLU A 92 -14.18 -1.24 -6.36
CA GLU A 92 -12.76 -1.42 -6.70
C GLU A 92 -12.54 -1.62 -8.20
N TYR A 93 -13.40 -2.38 -8.87
CA TYR A 93 -13.23 -2.71 -10.29
C TYR A 93 -14.12 -1.87 -11.20
N GLY A 94 -15.15 -1.20 -10.67
CA GLY A 94 -16.21 -0.64 -11.49
C GLY A 94 -17.12 -1.73 -12.08
N VAL A 95 -18.05 -1.33 -12.95
CA VAL A 95 -18.99 -2.23 -13.62
C VAL A 95 -19.17 -1.83 -15.08
N GLY A 96 -19.24 -2.82 -15.97
CA GLY A 96 -19.61 -2.64 -17.38
C GLY A 96 -18.49 -2.00 -18.21
N PRO A 97 -18.78 -1.03 -19.10
CA PRO A 97 -17.81 -0.50 -20.07
C PRO A 97 -16.66 0.30 -19.44
N ASN A 98 -16.70 0.54 -18.12
CA ASN A 98 -15.64 1.23 -17.40
C ASN A 98 -14.97 0.32 -16.34
N GLU A 99 -15.19 -1.00 -16.41
CA GLU A 99 -14.52 -1.96 -15.54
C GLU A 99 -13.02 -1.96 -15.80
N MET A 100 -12.23 -1.99 -14.72
CA MET A 100 -10.79 -2.08 -14.76
C MET A 100 -10.31 -3.43 -14.27
N THR A 101 -9.37 -4.02 -14.99
CA THR A 101 -8.72 -5.25 -14.54
C THR A 101 -7.78 -4.96 -13.37
N PRO A 102 -7.54 -5.93 -12.47
CA PRO A 102 -6.54 -5.80 -11.41
C PRO A 102 -5.17 -5.34 -11.92
N GLN A 103 -4.76 -5.81 -13.11
CA GLN A 103 -3.47 -5.44 -13.71
C GLN A 103 -3.43 -3.97 -14.15
N GLN A 104 -4.53 -3.42 -14.67
CA GLN A 104 -4.61 -2.00 -15.01
C GLN A 104 -4.53 -1.13 -13.76
N ILE A 105 -5.24 -1.52 -12.69
CA ILE A 105 -5.19 -0.81 -11.40
C ILE A 105 -3.77 -0.83 -10.83
N LEU A 106 -3.12 -2.00 -10.82
CA LEU A 106 -1.74 -2.15 -10.37
C LEU A 106 -0.76 -1.30 -11.19
N ALA A 107 -0.91 -1.27 -12.51
CA ALA A 107 -0.04 -0.48 -13.39
C ALA A 107 -0.13 1.03 -13.07
N GLN A 108 -1.34 1.54 -12.85
CA GLN A 108 -1.56 2.94 -12.53
C GLN A 108 -1.08 3.29 -11.11
N ALA A 109 -1.38 2.45 -10.13
CA ALA A 109 -0.93 2.66 -8.76
C ALA A 109 0.61 2.65 -8.64
N ARG A 110 1.30 1.82 -9.45
CA ARG A 110 2.77 1.77 -9.48
C ARG A 110 3.41 3.02 -10.06
N ALA A 111 2.70 3.79 -10.89
CA ALA A 111 3.24 5.02 -11.47
C ALA A 111 3.50 6.09 -10.40
N ASN A 112 2.68 6.14 -9.34
CA ASN A 112 2.91 6.99 -8.17
C ASN A 112 2.34 6.37 -6.88
N PRO A 113 3.08 5.47 -6.21
CA PRO A 113 2.58 4.75 -5.04
C PRO A 113 2.23 5.66 -3.86
N MET A 114 2.83 6.85 -3.77
CA MET A 114 2.61 7.78 -2.65
C MET A 114 1.24 8.45 -2.72
N GLN A 115 0.59 8.48 -3.88
CA GLN A 115 -0.71 9.10 -4.04
C GLN A 115 -1.78 8.02 -4.22
N PRO A 116 -2.89 8.07 -3.46
CA PRO A 116 -4.04 7.23 -3.73
C PRO A 116 -4.48 7.40 -5.18
N LEU A 117 -4.82 6.30 -5.84
CA LEU A 117 -5.38 6.36 -7.17
C LEU A 117 -6.82 6.90 -7.05
N TYR A 118 -7.07 8.02 -7.71
CA TYR A 118 -8.40 8.57 -7.82
C TYR A 118 -8.66 8.92 -9.28
N PHE A 119 -9.79 8.47 -9.80
CA PHE A 119 -10.23 8.88 -11.13
C PHE A 119 -10.97 10.19 -10.98
N GLY A 120 -10.28 11.28 -11.29
CA GLY A 120 -10.82 12.63 -11.16
C GLY A 120 -12.13 12.83 -11.93
N ARG A 121 -12.92 13.81 -11.48
CA ARG A 121 -14.12 14.29 -12.19
C ARG A 121 -13.73 15.15 -13.39
N SER A 122 -13.25 14.57 -14.49
CA SER A 122 -13.15 15.33 -15.74
C SER A 122 -14.48 15.25 -16.51
N GLY A 123 -15.41 16.13 -16.16
CA GLY A 123 -16.44 16.74 -17.02
C GLY A 123 -17.53 15.90 -17.69
N LEU A 124 -17.38 14.59 -17.91
CA LEU A 124 -18.34 13.79 -18.71
C LEU A 124 -18.57 12.35 -18.23
N LYS A 125 -17.71 11.80 -17.37
CA LYS A 125 -17.87 10.41 -16.88
C LYS A 125 -17.83 10.35 -15.36
N HIS A 126 -19.01 10.16 -14.78
CA HIS A 126 -19.24 10.05 -13.33
C HIS A 126 -19.18 8.59 -12.82
N THR A 127 -18.63 7.65 -13.60
CA THR A 127 -19.10 6.26 -13.54
C THR A 127 -18.15 5.24 -12.92
N VAL A 128 -16.99 5.63 -12.38
CA VAL A 128 -16.11 4.66 -11.69
C VAL A 128 -15.62 5.27 -10.39
N ALA A 129 -16.05 4.69 -9.28
CA ALA A 129 -15.33 4.89 -8.04
C ALA A 129 -13.91 4.35 -8.25
N GLY A 130 -12.89 5.15 -7.95
CA GLY A 130 -11.52 4.68 -8.01
C GLY A 130 -11.23 3.61 -6.94
N PRO A 131 -10.39 2.61 -7.26
CA PRO A 131 -9.98 1.57 -6.34
C PRO A 131 -9.24 2.15 -5.15
N ALA A 132 -9.36 1.50 -4.00
CA ALA A 132 -8.70 1.89 -2.76
C ALA A 132 -7.78 0.77 -2.25
N VAL A 133 -8.20 -0.49 -2.33
CA VAL A 133 -7.44 -1.64 -1.80
C VAL A 133 -6.15 -1.87 -2.58
N TYR A 134 -6.23 -1.93 -3.91
CA TYR A 134 -5.04 -2.19 -4.74
C TYR A 134 -3.99 -1.09 -4.66
N PRO A 135 -4.35 0.21 -4.76
CA PRO A 135 -3.38 1.30 -4.54
C PRO A 135 -2.74 1.26 -3.17
N ALA A 136 -3.51 1.00 -2.11
CA ALA A 136 -2.97 0.85 -0.75
C ALA A 136 -2.01 -0.33 -0.64
N THR A 137 -2.29 -1.44 -1.33
CA THR A 137 -1.38 -2.61 -1.39
C THR A 137 -0.07 -2.27 -2.10
N VAL A 138 -0.12 -1.52 -3.21
CA VAL A 138 1.07 -1.06 -3.93
C VAL A 138 1.88 -0.08 -3.09
N PHE A 139 1.20 0.84 -2.40
CA PHE A 139 1.82 1.74 -1.43
C PHE A 139 2.52 0.97 -0.31
N ALA A 140 1.86 -0.03 0.28
CA ALA A 140 2.43 -0.85 1.35
C ALA A 140 3.73 -1.53 0.90
N LEU A 141 3.74 -2.12 -0.30
CA LEU A 141 4.95 -2.72 -0.87
C LEU A 141 6.08 -1.69 -1.03
N TRP A 142 5.79 -0.57 -1.68
CA TRP A 142 6.77 0.51 -1.89
C TRP A 142 7.33 1.04 -0.56
N ARG A 143 6.46 1.19 0.44
CA ARG A 143 6.81 1.75 1.74
C ARG A 143 7.66 0.79 2.56
N MET A 144 7.30 -0.50 2.60
CA MET A 144 8.14 -1.56 3.20
C MET A 144 9.55 -1.55 2.60
N GLN A 145 9.64 -1.54 1.26
CA GLN A 145 10.92 -1.49 0.56
C GLN A 145 11.74 -0.26 0.93
N THR A 146 11.10 0.91 0.99
CA THR A 146 11.75 2.18 1.32
C THR A 146 12.29 2.19 2.75
N LEU A 147 11.48 1.78 3.73
CA LEU A 147 11.88 1.75 5.13
C LEU A 147 12.99 0.72 5.38
N PHE A 148 12.85 -0.49 4.83
CA PHE A 148 13.86 -1.53 4.99
C PHE A 148 15.18 -1.17 4.29
N ALA A 149 15.13 -0.61 3.08
CA ALA A 149 16.32 -0.12 2.40
C ALA A 149 17.03 1.00 3.20
N GLY A 150 16.28 1.83 3.92
CA GLY A 150 16.83 2.79 4.88
C GLY A 150 17.68 2.11 5.95
N LYS A 151 17.11 1.11 6.62
CA LYS A 151 17.80 0.32 7.67
C LYS A 151 19.05 -0.39 7.14
N VAL A 152 18.97 -0.99 5.94
CA VAL A 152 20.13 -1.65 5.31
C VAL A 152 21.25 -0.64 5.01
N ARG A 153 20.92 0.56 4.50
CA ARG A 153 21.93 1.60 4.26
C ARG A 153 22.57 2.10 5.55
N GLU A 154 21.82 2.20 6.63
CA GLU A 154 22.35 2.56 7.96
C GLU A 154 23.29 1.48 8.49
N ALA A 155 22.97 0.20 8.31
CA ALA A 155 23.82 -0.91 8.71
C ALA A 155 25.17 -0.97 7.95
N MET A 156 25.19 -0.47 6.72
CA MET A 156 26.38 -0.44 5.84
C MET A 156 27.27 0.79 5.99
N ARG A 157 26.87 1.77 6.80
CA ARG A 157 27.71 2.91 7.18
C ARG A 157 28.61 2.55 8.36
#